data_AF-A0A2N7PPR6-F1
#
_entry.id   AF-A0A2N7PPR6-F1
#
_cell.length_a   1.000
_cell.length_b   1.000
_cell.length_c   1.000
_cell.angle_alpha   90.00
_cell.angle_beta   90.00
_cell.angle_gamma   90.00
#
_symmetry.space_group_name_H-M   'P 1'
#
loop_
_entity.id
_entity.type
_entity.pdbx_description
1 polymer ?
#
loop_
_entity_poly.entity_id
_entity_poly.type
_entity_poly.pdbx_seq_one_letter_code
_entity_poly.pdbx_strand_id
1 'polypeptide(L)'
;MVYFLGIDIAGSKNTWIVVLKSEKDLLELCPLLSLENPFNPNYIEDFSLIIDFCKKYKVLGVAFDAPLSFSLQNKRGFRTSDKTLKNLLPPKAKSWVVSYHTLMAVPIRALLLGEALSPFCGTIIETHPRANLYFCLPESKKELSFTYKKKISKQEEKFLIQWLKEKFNLIINFNFKLTEGVLDAIMCALACYFYHRIPEKLIFLPMKDTHKGFGPFVVMSF
;
A
#
# COMPACT_ATOMS: atom_id res chain seq x y z
N MET A 1 -9.01 -19.79 -2.89
CA MET A 1 -8.33 -19.00 -1.85
C MET A 1 -7.04 -18.42 -2.43
N VAL A 2 -6.87 -17.10 -2.36
CA VAL A 2 -5.66 -16.38 -2.79
C VAL A 2 -5.34 -15.26 -1.80
N TYR A 3 -4.10 -14.76 -1.81
CA TYR A 3 -3.64 -13.70 -0.92
C TYR A 3 -3.22 -12.44 -1.68
N PHE A 4 -3.41 -11.29 -1.06
CA PHE A 4 -2.91 -10.00 -1.52
C PHE A 4 -2.02 -9.39 -0.43
N LEU A 5 -0.85 -8.89 -0.81
CA LEU A 5 0.07 -8.23 0.12
C LEU A 5 0.06 -6.73 -0.13
N GLY A 6 0.04 -5.97 0.95
CA GLY A 6 0.34 -4.54 0.95
C GLY A 6 1.61 -4.28 1.73
N ILE A 7 2.53 -3.54 1.12
CA ILE A 7 3.85 -3.26 1.66
C ILE A 7 4.03 -1.74 1.76
N ASP A 8 4.03 -1.21 2.98
CA ASP A 8 4.56 0.12 3.28
C ASP A 8 6.06 -0.03 3.49
N ILE A 9 6.84 0.26 2.44
CA ILE A 9 8.28 0.01 2.45
C ILE A 9 9.05 1.25 2.88
N ALA A 10 9.99 1.05 3.79
CA ALA A 10 10.84 2.11 4.33
C ALA A 10 12.32 1.79 4.11
N GLY A 11 13.20 2.56 4.77
CA GLY A 11 14.63 2.28 4.86
C GLY A 11 14.92 0.99 5.65
N SER A 12 16.06 0.91 6.33
CA SER A 12 16.48 -0.32 7.05
C SER A 12 15.49 -0.83 8.11
N LYS A 13 14.63 0.05 8.64
CA LYS A 13 13.58 -0.25 9.61
C LYS A 13 12.25 0.30 9.14
N ASN A 14 11.16 -0.12 9.78
CA ASN A 14 9.81 0.40 9.57
C ASN A 14 9.15 -0.04 8.24
N THR A 15 9.51 -1.21 7.69
CA THR A 15 8.75 -1.81 6.58
C THR A 15 7.57 -2.61 7.12
N TRP A 16 6.34 -2.25 6.77
CA TRP A 16 5.13 -2.88 7.28
C TRP A 16 4.43 -3.68 6.20
N ILE A 17 3.95 -4.87 6.57
CA ILE A 17 3.37 -5.81 5.61
C ILE A 17 2.09 -6.40 6.16
N VAL A 18 1.03 -6.23 5.39
CA VAL A 18 -0.29 -6.74 5.72
C VAL A 18 -0.74 -7.72 4.65
N VAL A 19 -1.38 -8.79 5.10
CA VAL A 19 -1.91 -9.85 4.27
C VAL A 19 -3.44 -9.78 4.28
N LEU A 20 -4.02 -9.70 3.09
CA LEU A 20 -5.45 -9.94 2.89
C LEU A 20 -5.65 -11.31 2.26
N LYS A 21 -6.59 -12.08 2.80
CA LYS A 21 -7.03 -13.37 2.24
C LYS A 21 -8.35 -13.16 1.53
N SER A 22 -8.43 -13.63 0.28
CA SER A 22 -9.67 -13.63 -0.50
C SER A 22 -10.12 -15.04 -0.80
N GLU A 23 -11.37 -15.32 -0.45
CA GLU A 23 -12.04 -16.57 -0.72
C GLU A 23 -13.48 -16.31 -1.15
N LYS A 24 -13.80 -16.66 -2.41
CA LYS A 24 -15.04 -16.24 -3.07
C LYS A 24 -15.17 -14.71 -3.01
N ASP A 25 -16.23 -14.20 -2.39
CA ASP A 25 -16.52 -12.77 -2.24
C ASP A 25 -16.12 -12.21 -0.85
N LEU A 26 -15.46 -13.03 -0.02
CA LEU A 26 -15.01 -12.62 1.30
C LEU A 26 -13.57 -12.11 1.25
N LEU A 27 -13.33 -10.99 1.92
CA LEU A 27 -12.02 -10.37 2.09
C LEU A 27 -11.70 -10.28 3.58
N GLU A 28 -10.63 -10.92 4.02
CA GLU A 28 -10.25 -11.01 5.43
C GLU A 28 -8.85 -10.45 5.64
N LEU A 29 -8.68 -9.64 6.70
CA LEU A 29 -7.39 -9.26 7.22
C LEU A 29 -6.80 -10.43 8.01
N CYS A 30 -5.55 -10.83 7.76
CA CYS A 30 -4.93 -11.95 8.46
C CYS A 30 -3.92 -11.51 9.54
N PRO A 31 -3.86 -12.20 10.69
CA PRO A 31 -2.85 -11.97 11.74
C PRO A 31 -1.51 -12.65 11.36
N LEU A 32 -0.92 -12.22 10.25
CA LEU A 32 0.32 -12.77 9.69
C LEU A 32 1.32 -11.63 9.43
N LEU A 33 2.60 -11.98 9.32
CA LEU A 33 3.70 -11.03 9.08
C LEU A 33 3.69 -9.90 10.13
N SER A 34 3.50 -8.63 9.75
CA SER A 34 3.50 -7.53 10.72
C SER A 34 2.40 -7.64 11.78
N LEU A 35 1.37 -8.46 11.54
CA LEU A 35 0.28 -8.73 12.46
C LEU A 35 0.37 -10.11 13.15
N GLU A 36 1.52 -10.79 13.10
CA GLU A 36 1.72 -12.06 13.81
C GLU A 36 1.49 -11.92 15.33
N ASN A 37 1.85 -10.75 15.90
CA ASN A 37 1.39 -10.33 17.22
C ASN A 37 0.43 -9.12 17.08
N PRO A 38 -0.89 -9.34 17.01
CA PRO A 38 -1.85 -8.28 16.73
C PRO A 38 -1.86 -7.14 17.76
N PHE A 39 -1.57 -7.42 19.02
CA PHE A 39 -1.58 -6.40 20.09
C PHE A 39 -0.27 -5.59 20.13
N ASN A 40 0.80 -6.14 19.55
CA ASN A 40 2.06 -5.44 19.35
C ASN A 40 2.61 -5.68 17.93
N PRO A 41 1.97 -5.12 16.90
CA PRO A 41 2.42 -5.29 15.52
C PRO A 41 3.85 -4.80 15.35
N ASN A 42 4.61 -5.50 14.50
CA ASN A 42 6.01 -5.18 14.27
C ASN A 42 6.33 -5.02 12.78
N TYR A 43 7.29 -4.16 12.49
CA TYR A 43 7.82 -4.05 11.14
C TYR A 43 8.70 -5.25 10.80
N ILE A 44 8.81 -5.56 9.52
CA ILE A 44 9.63 -6.64 8.98
C ILE A 44 10.99 -6.08 8.56
N GLU A 45 12.05 -6.57 9.18
CA GLU A 45 13.44 -6.25 8.80
C GLU A 45 13.97 -7.22 7.75
N ASP A 46 13.63 -8.50 7.89
CA ASP A 46 14.11 -9.57 7.01
C ASP A 46 13.11 -9.86 5.88
N PHE A 47 13.51 -9.52 4.66
CA PHE A 47 12.70 -9.76 3.47
C PHE A 47 12.57 -11.24 3.09
N SER A 48 13.43 -12.13 3.62
CA SER A 48 13.32 -13.57 3.40
C SER A 48 11.95 -14.11 3.83
N LEU A 49 11.40 -13.56 4.92
CA LEU A 49 10.08 -13.92 5.45
C LEU A 49 8.95 -13.64 4.46
N ILE A 50 9.07 -12.55 3.69
CA ILE A 50 8.09 -12.14 2.68
C ILE A 50 8.17 -13.06 1.47
N ILE A 51 9.41 -13.36 1.04
CA ILE A 51 9.67 -14.23 -0.10
C ILE A 51 9.17 -15.64 0.20
N ASP A 52 9.48 -16.17 1.39
CA ASP A 52 9.04 -17.49 1.81
C ASP A 52 7.53 -17.57 2.00
N PHE A 53 6.90 -16.47 2.43
CA PHE A 53 5.44 -16.36 2.39
C PHE A 53 4.89 -16.52 0.96
N CYS A 54 5.43 -15.78 -0.01
CA CYS A 54 4.99 -15.88 -1.41
C CYS A 54 5.28 -17.25 -2.04
N LYS A 55 6.37 -17.93 -1.65
CA LYS A 55 6.65 -19.31 -2.08
C LYS A 55 5.64 -20.31 -1.52
N LYS A 56 5.22 -20.11 -0.26
CA LYS A 56 4.33 -21.04 0.45
C LYS A 56 2.86 -20.87 0.07
N TYR A 57 2.43 -19.63 -0.18
CA TYR A 57 1.02 -19.30 -0.38
C TYR A 57 0.74 -18.77 -1.79
N LYS A 58 -0.49 -18.99 -2.28
CA LYS A 58 -0.94 -18.46 -3.58
C LYS A 58 -1.18 -16.95 -3.49
N VAL A 59 -0.13 -16.16 -3.67
CA VAL A 59 -0.20 -14.70 -3.69
C VAL A 59 -0.58 -14.23 -5.10
N LEU A 60 -1.77 -13.65 -5.23
CA LEU A 60 -2.24 -13.16 -6.53
C LEU A 60 -1.61 -11.82 -6.87
N GLY A 61 -1.38 -10.94 -5.89
CA GLY A 61 -0.67 -9.70 -6.14
C GLY A 61 -0.08 -9.02 -4.90
N VAL A 62 0.85 -8.11 -5.16
CA VAL A 62 1.58 -7.32 -4.17
C VAL A 62 1.53 -5.85 -4.56
N ALA A 63 1.20 -4.97 -3.60
CA ALA A 63 1.24 -3.52 -3.79
C ALA A 63 2.27 -2.86 -2.88
N PHE A 64 3.06 -1.95 -3.44
CA PHE A 64 4.10 -1.19 -2.73
C PHE A 64 3.74 0.28 -2.57
N ASP A 65 3.97 0.84 -1.37
CA ASP A 65 4.12 2.28 -1.15
C ASP A 65 5.54 2.73 -1.55
N ALA A 66 5.87 2.58 -2.83
CA ALA A 66 7.09 3.09 -3.39
C ALA A 66 7.02 3.14 -4.91
N PRO A 67 7.74 4.07 -5.55
CA PRO A 67 8.08 3.98 -6.95
C PRO A 67 8.82 2.66 -7.24
N LEU A 68 8.28 1.85 -8.15
CA LEU A 68 8.88 0.63 -8.69
C LEU A 68 9.33 0.81 -10.14
N SER A 69 8.91 1.90 -10.77
CA SER A 69 9.24 2.28 -12.14
C SER A 69 9.97 3.62 -12.18
N PHE A 70 10.99 3.71 -13.04
CA PHE A 70 11.92 4.84 -13.10
C PHE A 70 12.13 5.28 -14.54
N SER A 71 12.30 6.59 -14.75
CA SER A 71 12.69 7.14 -16.05
C SER A 71 14.16 7.52 -16.04
N LEU A 72 14.97 6.85 -16.85
CA LEU A 72 16.40 7.17 -17.00
C LEU A 72 16.63 8.56 -17.62
N GLN A 73 15.63 9.13 -18.28
CA GLN A 73 15.71 10.45 -18.91
C GLN A 73 15.27 11.60 -17.97
N ASN A 74 14.72 11.28 -16.79
CA ASN A 74 14.09 12.29 -15.94
C ASN A 74 15.08 12.84 -14.90
N LYS A 75 15.58 14.05 -15.14
CA LYS A 75 16.57 14.70 -14.25
C LYS A 75 16.03 15.06 -12.86
N ARG A 76 14.71 15.22 -12.69
CA ARG A 76 14.10 15.67 -11.42
C ARG A 76 13.48 14.54 -10.59
N GLY A 77 13.36 13.35 -11.17
CA GLY A 77 12.79 12.18 -10.51
C GLY A 77 11.28 12.24 -10.22
N PHE A 78 10.53 13.10 -10.92
CA PHE A 78 9.06 13.13 -10.87
C PHE A 78 8.46 12.59 -12.16
N ARG A 79 7.88 11.39 -12.09
CA ARG A 79 7.23 10.70 -13.22
C ARG A 79 5.95 11.41 -13.63
N THR A 80 5.43 11.06 -14.80
CA THR A 80 4.14 11.60 -15.25
C THR A 80 3.02 11.18 -14.30
N SER A 81 3.05 9.95 -13.78
CA SER A 81 2.16 9.45 -12.74
C SER A 81 2.24 10.27 -11.44
N ASP A 82 3.46 10.55 -10.94
CA ASP A 82 3.67 11.36 -9.73
C ASP A 82 3.09 12.77 -9.89
N LYS A 83 3.35 13.43 -11.02
CA LYS A 83 2.80 14.77 -11.33
C LYS A 83 1.28 14.74 -11.40
N THR A 84 0.71 13.69 -11.98
CA THR A 84 -0.74 13.51 -12.09
C THR A 84 -1.35 13.36 -10.70
N LEU A 85 -0.78 12.50 -9.85
CA LEU A 85 -1.26 12.35 -8.47
C LEU A 85 -1.17 13.67 -7.67
N LYS A 86 -0.07 14.43 -7.81
CA LYS A 86 0.05 15.76 -7.19
C LYS A 86 -1.03 16.73 -7.63
N ASN A 87 -1.53 16.62 -8.86
CA ASN A 87 -2.60 17.48 -9.37
C ASN A 87 -3.98 17.05 -8.87
N LEU A 88 -4.19 15.76 -8.59
CA LEU A 88 -5.42 15.24 -7.99
C LEU A 88 -5.53 15.57 -6.49
N LEU A 89 -4.39 15.71 -5.80
CA LEU A 89 -4.34 16.00 -4.37
C LEU A 89 -4.59 17.49 -4.06
N PRO A 90 -5.22 17.80 -2.91
CA PRO A 90 -5.40 19.18 -2.48
C PRO A 90 -4.04 19.86 -2.22
N PRO A 91 -3.95 21.20 -2.28
CA PRO A 91 -2.69 21.93 -2.12
C PRO A 91 -1.85 21.51 -0.91
N LYS A 92 -2.49 21.26 0.25
CA LYS A 92 -1.82 20.84 1.49
C LYS A 92 -1.20 19.42 1.41
N ALA A 93 -1.63 18.59 0.47
CA ALA A 93 -1.21 17.20 0.32
C ALA A 93 -0.19 16.98 -0.81
N LYS A 94 0.12 18.01 -1.62
CA LYS A 94 1.06 17.87 -2.76
C LYS A 94 2.49 17.46 -2.35
N SER A 95 2.85 17.67 -1.08
CA SER A 95 4.14 17.27 -0.50
C SER A 95 4.21 15.78 -0.16
N TRP A 96 3.09 15.06 -0.14
CA TRP A 96 3.09 13.60 0.10
C TRP A 96 3.78 12.85 -1.03
N VAL A 97 3.57 13.32 -2.27
CA VAL A 97 4.23 12.76 -3.45
C VAL A 97 5.61 13.40 -3.59
N VAL A 98 6.63 12.61 -3.32
CA VAL A 98 8.04 12.99 -3.39
C VAL A 98 8.72 12.36 -4.59
N SER A 99 9.79 13.00 -5.06
CA SER A 99 10.60 12.48 -6.16
C SER A 99 11.33 11.21 -5.72
N TYR A 100 11.42 10.22 -6.60
CA TYR A 100 12.18 9.00 -6.30
C TYR A 100 13.69 9.28 -6.12
N HIS A 101 14.21 10.40 -6.64
CA HIS A 101 15.59 10.83 -6.36
C HIS A 101 15.78 11.27 -4.90
N THR A 102 14.74 11.77 -4.24
CA THR A 102 14.82 12.24 -2.85
C THR A 102 14.84 11.08 -1.86
N LEU A 103 14.20 9.96 -2.21
CA LEU A 103 14.07 8.80 -1.32
C LEU A 103 14.82 7.56 -1.81
N MET A 104 15.87 7.68 -2.64
CA MET A 104 16.50 6.58 -3.41
C MET A 104 16.61 5.21 -2.71
N ALA A 105 16.91 5.16 -1.41
CA ALA A 105 16.94 3.90 -0.65
C ALA A 105 15.61 3.13 -0.69
N VAL A 106 14.47 3.82 -0.56
CA VAL A 106 13.13 3.22 -0.53
C VAL A 106 12.76 2.62 -1.90
N PRO A 107 12.81 3.35 -3.03
CA PRO A 107 12.54 2.79 -4.35
C PRO A 107 13.50 1.65 -4.73
N ILE A 108 14.79 1.72 -4.36
CA ILE A 108 15.74 0.62 -4.66
C ILE A 108 15.39 -0.64 -3.87
N ARG A 109 15.08 -0.51 -2.57
CA ARG A 109 14.62 -1.65 -1.76
C ARG A 109 13.32 -2.24 -2.31
N ALA A 110 12.40 -1.39 -2.76
CA ALA A 110 11.13 -1.80 -3.33
C ALA A 110 11.34 -2.56 -4.64
N LEU A 111 12.23 -2.06 -5.50
CA LEU A 111 12.59 -2.71 -6.75
C LEU A 111 13.21 -4.10 -6.51
N LEU A 112 14.21 -4.20 -5.63
CA LEU A 112 14.87 -5.47 -5.31
C LEU A 112 13.89 -6.50 -4.73
N LEU A 113 13.02 -6.07 -3.83
CA LEU A 113 11.98 -6.94 -3.28
C LEU A 113 10.96 -7.33 -4.37
N GLY A 114 10.53 -6.37 -5.19
CA GLY A 114 9.63 -6.63 -6.32
C GLY A 114 10.19 -7.68 -7.28
N GLU A 115 11.46 -7.55 -7.67
CA GLU A 115 12.18 -8.53 -8.49
C GLU A 115 12.16 -9.92 -7.84
N ALA A 116 12.50 -10.01 -6.54
CA ALA A 116 12.54 -11.26 -5.80
C ALA A 116 11.15 -11.91 -5.63
N LEU A 117 10.08 -11.12 -5.54
CA LEU A 117 8.71 -11.61 -5.43
C LEU A 117 8.09 -11.98 -6.78
N SER A 118 8.56 -11.38 -7.88
CA SER A 118 7.96 -11.54 -9.21
C SER A 118 7.77 -12.99 -9.69
N PRO A 119 8.63 -13.98 -9.35
CA PRO A 119 8.41 -15.37 -9.74
C PRO A 119 7.31 -16.08 -8.93
N PHE A 120 6.91 -15.51 -7.79
CA PHE A 120 6.05 -16.15 -6.79
C PHE A 120 4.72 -15.44 -6.56
N CYS A 121 4.45 -14.33 -7.28
CA CYS A 121 3.19 -13.63 -7.22
C CYS A 121 2.67 -13.31 -8.63
N GLY A 122 1.34 -13.18 -8.76
CA GLY A 122 0.73 -12.95 -10.07
C GLY A 122 0.95 -11.54 -10.62
N THR A 123 0.91 -10.52 -9.77
CA THR A 123 1.05 -9.12 -10.20
C THR A 123 1.72 -8.28 -9.12
N ILE A 124 2.51 -7.30 -9.55
CA ILE A 124 3.10 -6.29 -8.68
C ILE A 124 2.61 -4.92 -9.16
N ILE A 125 2.11 -4.11 -8.24
CA ILE A 125 1.63 -2.75 -8.51
C ILE A 125 2.27 -1.73 -7.58
N GLU A 126 2.29 -0.47 -8.00
CA GLU A 126 2.59 0.66 -7.15
C GLU A 126 1.29 1.31 -6.66
N THR A 127 1.33 1.88 -5.47
CA THR A 127 0.21 2.63 -4.90
C THR A 127 0.70 3.70 -3.93
N HIS A 128 -0.20 4.54 -3.44
CA HIS A 128 0.10 5.56 -2.44
C HIS A 128 -0.96 5.52 -1.31
N PRO A 129 -0.66 4.91 -0.16
CA PRO A 129 -1.64 4.60 0.87
C PRO A 129 -2.27 5.84 1.49
N ARG A 130 -1.46 6.88 1.73
CA ARG A 130 -1.99 8.16 2.23
C ARG A 130 -2.96 8.83 1.24
N ALA A 131 -2.67 8.80 -0.06
CA ALA A 131 -3.58 9.33 -1.08
C ALA A 131 -4.87 8.50 -1.15
N ASN A 132 -4.74 7.17 -1.12
CA ASN A 132 -5.88 6.26 -1.04
C ASN A 132 -6.76 6.55 0.18
N LEU A 133 -6.15 6.73 1.35
CA LEU A 133 -6.87 7.09 2.57
C LEU A 133 -7.62 8.41 2.40
N TYR A 134 -6.98 9.45 1.86
CA TYR A 134 -7.62 10.73 1.59
C TYR A 134 -8.81 10.63 0.63
N PHE A 135 -8.66 9.89 -0.47
CA PHE A 135 -9.72 9.76 -1.47
C PHE A 135 -10.90 8.91 -1.00
N CYS A 136 -10.67 7.91 -0.15
CA CYS A 136 -11.72 7.01 0.33
C CYS A 136 -12.40 7.46 1.63
N LEU A 137 -11.78 8.33 2.42
CA LEU A 137 -12.36 8.85 3.66
C LEU A 137 -13.57 9.76 3.36
N PRO A 138 -14.63 9.72 4.20
CA PRO A 138 -15.73 10.66 4.08
C PRO A 138 -15.24 12.09 4.33
N GLU A 139 -15.89 13.08 3.71
CA GLU A 139 -15.46 14.48 3.73
C GLU A 139 -15.21 15.01 5.15
N SER A 140 -16.10 14.68 6.09
CA SER A 140 -16.01 15.08 7.51
C SER A 140 -14.82 14.47 8.26
N LYS A 141 -14.10 13.51 7.67
CA LYS A 141 -12.96 12.79 8.27
C LYS A 141 -11.68 12.91 7.46
N LYS A 142 -11.67 13.64 6.34
CA LYS A 142 -10.48 13.79 5.47
C LYS A 142 -9.24 14.30 6.21
N GLU A 143 -9.42 15.13 7.24
CA GLU A 143 -8.31 15.65 8.05
C GLU A 143 -7.45 14.52 8.68
N LEU A 144 -8.04 13.35 8.95
CA LEU A 144 -7.31 12.19 9.48
C LEU A 144 -6.15 11.77 8.58
N SER A 145 -6.30 11.88 7.25
CA SER A 145 -5.23 11.56 6.29
C SER A 145 -4.00 12.49 6.42
N PHE A 146 -4.16 13.67 7.04
CA PHE A 146 -3.07 14.61 7.29
C PHE A 146 -2.39 14.40 8.65
N THR A 147 -3.10 13.80 9.62
CA THR A 147 -2.65 13.73 11.01
C THR A 147 -2.28 12.33 11.50
N TYR A 148 -2.80 11.26 10.89
CA TYR A 148 -2.63 9.88 11.40
C TYR A 148 -1.18 9.45 11.59
N LYS A 149 -0.26 9.95 10.74
CA LYS A 149 1.18 9.65 10.85
C LYS A 149 1.88 10.27 12.07
N LYS A 150 1.23 11.19 12.79
CA LYS A 150 1.78 11.75 14.05
C LYS A 150 1.45 10.86 15.23
N LYS A 151 0.16 10.54 15.36
CA LYS A 151 -0.39 9.71 16.43
C LYS A 151 -1.83 9.37 16.07
N ILE A 152 -2.18 8.09 16.16
CA ILE A 152 -3.56 7.64 16.09
C ILE A 152 -4.08 7.55 17.53
N SER A 153 -5.09 8.33 17.87
CA SER A 153 -5.79 8.22 19.15
C SER A 153 -6.67 6.96 19.19
N LYS A 154 -7.04 6.51 20.39
CA LYS A 154 -7.95 5.35 20.54
C LYS A 154 -9.31 5.54 19.87
N GLN A 155 -9.80 6.77 19.79
CA GLN A 155 -11.07 7.08 19.11
C GLN A 155 -10.92 6.99 17.59
N GLU A 156 -9.83 7.53 17.05
CA GLU A 156 -9.51 7.44 15.62
C GLU A 156 -9.25 6.00 15.19
N GLU A 157 -8.52 5.23 16.01
CA GLU A 157 -8.29 3.79 15.80
C GLU A 157 -9.61 3.01 15.72
N LYS A 158 -10.52 3.21 16.69
CA LYS A 158 -11.85 2.57 16.66
C LYS A 158 -12.64 2.95 15.41
N PHE A 159 -12.62 4.25 15.06
CA PHE A 159 -13.28 4.73 13.85
C PHE A 159 -12.68 4.10 12.59
N LEU A 160 -11.35 4.09 12.44
CA LEU A 160 -10.67 3.58 11.26
C LEU A 160 -10.89 2.08 11.10
N ILE A 161 -10.83 1.29 12.18
CA ILE A 161 -11.11 -0.15 12.13
C ILE A 161 -12.56 -0.40 11.70
N GLN A 162 -13.53 0.33 12.27
CA GLN A 162 -14.92 0.19 11.88
C GLN A 162 -15.17 0.63 10.43
N TRP A 163 -14.58 1.75 10.03
CA TRP A 163 -14.65 2.26 8.66
C TRP A 163 -14.04 1.28 7.66
N LEU A 164 -12.90 0.65 7.97
CA LEU A 164 -12.28 -0.38 7.13
C LEU A 164 -13.23 -1.57 6.92
N LYS A 165 -13.87 -2.04 8.01
CA LYS A 165 -14.87 -3.11 7.95
C LYS A 165 -16.03 -2.75 7.03
N GLU A 166 -16.62 -1.57 7.22
CA GLU A 166 -17.82 -1.14 6.50
C GLU A 166 -17.55 -0.76 5.04
N LYS A 167 -16.55 0.11 4.79
CA LYS A 167 -16.26 0.66 3.46
C LYS A 167 -15.78 -0.40 2.47
N PHE A 168 -15.01 -1.37 2.95
CA PHE A 168 -14.37 -2.39 2.11
C PHE A 168 -14.96 -3.79 2.29
N ASN A 169 -16.00 -3.94 3.12
CA ASN A 169 -16.51 -5.25 3.55
C ASN A 169 -15.37 -6.14 4.08
N LEU A 170 -14.43 -5.54 4.81
CA LEU A 170 -13.23 -6.22 5.30
C LEU A 170 -13.54 -6.96 6.60
N ILE A 171 -13.39 -8.27 6.58
CA ILE A 171 -13.54 -9.12 7.76
C ILE A 171 -12.28 -8.98 8.63
N ILE A 172 -12.49 -8.60 9.90
CA ILE A 172 -11.43 -8.51 10.90
C ILE A 172 -11.91 -9.26 12.15
N ASN A 173 -11.46 -10.50 12.28
CA ASN A 173 -11.91 -11.47 13.31
C ASN A 173 -11.07 -11.44 14.59
N PHE A 174 -10.18 -10.47 14.74
CA PHE A 174 -9.30 -10.33 15.90
C PHE A 174 -9.13 -8.87 16.30
N ASN A 175 -8.80 -8.65 17.56
CA ASN A 175 -8.41 -7.34 18.05
C ASN A 175 -6.93 -7.11 17.75
N PHE A 176 -6.58 -5.92 17.30
CA PHE A 176 -5.22 -5.54 17.02
C PHE A 176 -5.01 -4.05 17.29
N LYS A 177 -3.76 -3.64 17.43
CA LYS A 177 -3.37 -2.24 17.56
C LYS A 177 -3.13 -1.66 16.17
N LEU A 178 -3.90 -0.66 15.77
CA LEU A 178 -3.69 0.02 14.49
C LEU A 178 -2.57 1.04 14.61
N THR A 179 -1.43 0.78 13.98
CA THR A 179 -0.33 1.75 13.81
C THR A 179 -0.43 2.44 12.44
N GLU A 180 0.32 3.53 12.24
CA GLU A 180 0.36 4.20 10.93
C GLU A 180 0.83 3.27 9.79
N GLY A 181 1.87 2.47 10.03
CA GLY A 181 2.43 1.56 9.04
C GLY A 181 1.51 0.37 8.76
N VAL A 182 0.80 -0.14 9.76
CA VAL A 182 -0.25 -1.16 9.54
C VAL A 182 -1.37 -0.57 8.68
N LEU A 183 -1.81 0.66 8.96
CA LEU A 183 -2.84 1.33 8.15
C LEU A 183 -2.37 1.52 6.71
N ASP A 184 -1.14 2.01 6.50
CA ASP A 184 -0.59 2.21 5.16
C ASP A 184 -0.47 0.87 4.39
N ALA A 185 -0.01 -0.18 5.05
CA ALA A 185 0.05 -1.52 4.48
C ALA A 185 -1.35 -2.09 4.16
N ILE A 186 -2.36 -1.87 5.01
CA ILE A 186 -3.76 -2.23 4.70
C ILE A 186 -4.23 -1.51 3.44
N MET A 187 -4.02 -0.20 3.35
CA MET A 187 -4.44 0.59 2.19
C MET A 187 -3.72 0.16 0.90
N CYS A 188 -2.48 -0.32 1.00
CA CYS A 188 -1.77 -0.92 -0.12
C CYS A 188 -2.41 -2.26 -0.54
N ALA A 189 -2.65 -3.15 0.42
CA ALA A 189 -3.22 -4.48 0.16
C ALA A 189 -4.62 -4.37 -0.45
N LEU A 190 -5.43 -3.40 0.01
CA LEU A 190 -6.72 -3.07 -0.57
C LEU A 190 -6.55 -2.62 -2.03
N ALA A 191 -5.69 -1.65 -2.33
CA ALA A 191 -5.47 -1.23 -3.72
C ALA A 191 -5.12 -2.42 -4.66
N CYS A 192 -4.32 -3.36 -4.16
CA CYS A 192 -4.02 -4.61 -4.85
C CYS A 192 -5.25 -5.48 -5.09
N TYR A 193 -6.07 -5.69 -4.05
CA TYR A 193 -7.32 -6.42 -4.17
C TYR A 193 -8.27 -5.78 -5.22
N PHE A 194 -8.45 -4.46 -5.16
CA PHE A 194 -9.30 -3.73 -6.11
C PHE A 194 -8.76 -3.84 -7.53
N TYR A 195 -7.45 -3.84 -7.74
CA TYR A 195 -6.84 -4.02 -9.07
C TYR A 195 -7.30 -5.30 -9.76
N HIS A 196 -7.43 -6.39 -9.01
CA HIS A 196 -7.83 -7.69 -9.56
C HIS A 196 -9.34 -7.92 -9.60
N ARG A 197 -10.11 -7.27 -8.71
CA ARG A 197 -11.52 -7.59 -8.50
C ARG A 197 -12.48 -6.53 -9.00
N ILE A 198 -12.11 -5.26 -8.84
CA ILE A 198 -12.99 -4.12 -9.10
C ILE A 198 -12.12 -2.95 -9.63
N PRO A 199 -11.43 -3.12 -10.77
CA PRO A 199 -10.48 -2.13 -11.28
C PRO A 199 -11.13 -0.77 -11.60
N GLU A 200 -12.44 -0.72 -11.83
CA GLU A 200 -13.21 0.52 -12.06
C GLU A 200 -13.20 1.47 -10.86
N LYS A 201 -12.85 0.97 -9.66
CA LYS A 201 -12.68 1.76 -8.44
C LYS A 201 -11.27 2.36 -8.29
N LEU A 202 -10.41 2.16 -9.28
CA LEU A 202 -9.05 2.67 -9.31
C LEU A 202 -8.89 3.75 -10.37
N ILE A 203 -8.08 4.76 -10.04
CA ILE A 203 -7.48 5.66 -11.00
C ILE A 203 -6.13 5.08 -11.39
N PHE A 204 -5.98 4.75 -12.67
CA PHE A 204 -4.70 4.34 -13.25
C PHE A 204 -3.90 5.58 -13.60
N LEU A 205 -2.77 5.79 -12.92
CA LEU A 205 -1.93 6.94 -13.17
C LEU A 205 -1.08 6.70 -14.42
N PRO A 206 -0.98 7.69 -15.32
CA PRO A 206 -0.39 7.50 -16.63
C PRO A 206 1.11 7.17 -16.55
N MET A 207 1.52 6.13 -17.26
CA MET A 207 2.91 5.79 -17.53
C MET A 207 3.29 6.22 -18.95
N LYS A 208 4.55 6.57 -19.16
CA LYS A 208 5.13 6.77 -20.51
C LYS A 208 6.01 5.58 -20.88
N ASP A 209 6.20 5.34 -22.18
CA ASP A 209 6.89 4.14 -22.70
C ASP A 209 8.36 4.01 -22.28
N THR A 210 9.00 5.07 -21.78
CA THR A 210 10.43 5.09 -21.42
C THR A 210 10.74 4.67 -19.98
N HIS A 211 9.76 4.13 -19.22
CA HIS A 211 10.00 3.71 -17.84
C HIS A 211 10.54 2.27 -17.76
N LYS A 212 11.51 2.03 -16.88
CA LYS A 212 11.98 0.69 -16.48
C LYS A 212 11.45 0.35 -15.10
N GLY A 213 11.05 -0.89 -14.87
CA GLY A 213 10.61 -1.38 -13.56
C GLY A 213 9.27 -2.11 -13.61
N PHE A 214 8.56 -2.16 -12.49
CA PHE A 214 7.34 -2.95 -12.32
C PHE A 214 6.08 -2.10 -12.24
N GLY A 215 5.00 -2.69 -12.75
CA GLY A 215 3.65 -2.47 -12.27
C GLY A 215 3.01 -1.14 -12.68
N PRO A 216 1.68 -1.13 -12.89
CA PRO A 216 0.93 0.11 -12.95
C PRO A 216 0.97 0.82 -11.59
N PHE A 217 0.96 2.15 -11.63
CA PHE A 217 0.72 2.97 -10.44
C PHE A 217 -0.76 3.35 -10.36
N VAL A 218 -1.44 2.88 -9.32
CA VAL A 218 -2.88 3.09 -9.12
C VAL A 218 -3.17 3.74 -7.77
N VAL A 219 -4.30 4.44 -7.70
CA VAL A 219 -4.89 4.91 -6.43
C VAL A 219 -6.38 4.63 -6.41
N MET A 220 -6.95 4.40 -5.23
CA MET A 220 -8.39 4.23 -5.04
C MET A 220 -9.11 5.58 -5.07
N SER A 221 -10.30 5.64 -5.66
CA SER A 221 -11.12 6.86 -5.68
C SER A 221 -12.61 6.55 -5.74
N PHE A 222 -13.26 6.45 -4.57
CA PHE A 222 -14.71 6.22 -4.41
C PHE A 222 -15.16 6.33 -2.94
#